data_AF-A0A6A6GKQ6-F1
#
_entry.id   AF-A0A6A6GKQ6-F1
#
_cell.length_a   1.000
_cell.length_b   1.000
_cell.length_c   1.000
_cell.angle_alpha   90.00
_cell.angle_beta   90.00
_cell.angle_gamma   90.00
#
_symmetry.space_group_name_H-M   'P 1'
#
loop_
_entity.id
_entity.type
_entity.pdbx_description
1 polymer ?
#
loop_
_entity_poly.entity_id
_entity_poly.type
_entity_poly.pdbx_seq_one_letter_code
_entity_poly.pdbx_strand_id
1 'polypeptide(L)'
;MVSSHPREDDKYHRERQGPTERSEKHSHKRRKTEEYAEQLPYNARHLTKHDLTKYRALFGLYLDTQKQLSIDKLDEHEIKGRWKSFTGKWNRGELSEGYYDPAMKVRADARASDRQGSRVIEDTAPSRAECEEAKDEDDEDDYGPARPKGGDRGAAQPTRQDLQYRDELKAEARESEREALRHERKVERKQQRERLDDIVPRAEPGTRERQLEKKREMSEANRSFRDGREAGAEEVGDGDLMGEDGVEGLKARIREQERKKSERELRKEEVLQARAAEREERLTAHRAKEDKTMEMLKEIAKQRFG
;
A
#
# COMPACT_ATOMS: atom_id res chain seq x y z
N MET A 1 83.38 -14.42 -32.47
CA MET A 1 83.93 -14.62 -31.11
C MET A 1 83.40 -13.49 -30.25
N VAL A 2 82.74 -13.69 -29.11
CA VAL A 2 82.36 -14.92 -28.39
C VAL A 2 80.87 -14.82 -27.99
N SER A 3 80.18 -15.95 -27.84
CA SER A 3 78.78 -16.02 -27.42
C SER A 3 78.58 -15.54 -25.98
N SER A 4 77.37 -15.05 -25.65
CA SER A 4 76.86 -15.10 -24.28
C SER A 4 75.37 -15.38 -24.27
N HIS A 5 74.96 -16.23 -23.32
CA HIS A 5 73.69 -16.95 -23.28
C HIS A 5 72.51 -16.04 -22.90
N PRO A 6 71.27 -16.32 -23.37
CA PRO A 6 70.10 -15.99 -22.57
C PRO A 6 70.10 -16.85 -21.30
N ARG A 7 69.60 -16.29 -20.19
CA ARG A 7 69.16 -17.08 -19.03
C ARG A 7 67.74 -16.69 -18.68
N GLU A 8 66.87 -17.69 -18.70
CA GLU A 8 65.63 -17.67 -17.94
C GLU A 8 65.98 -17.83 -16.46
N ASP A 9 65.28 -17.12 -15.58
CA ASP A 9 65.27 -17.41 -14.14
C ASP A 9 63.96 -16.86 -13.55
N ASP A 10 63.13 -17.74 -13.01
CA ASP A 10 61.79 -17.43 -12.50
C ASP A 10 61.78 -16.48 -11.30
N LYS A 11 60.75 -15.63 -11.22
CA LYS A 11 60.11 -15.24 -9.95
C LYS A 11 58.69 -14.70 -10.11
N TYR A 12 57.72 -15.61 -10.05
CA TYR A 12 56.33 -15.30 -9.74
C TYR A 12 56.19 -14.64 -8.36
N HIS A 13 56.06 -13.31 -8.30
CA HIS A 13 55.69 -12.61 -7.06
C HIS A 13 54.23 -12.20 -7.03
N ARG A 14 53.40 -13.24 -6.82
CA ARG A 14 52.15 -13.28 -6.03
C ARG A 14 51.50 -11.91 -5.74
N GLU A 15 50.30 -11.73 -6.28
CA GLU A 15 49.37 -10.66 -5.94
C GLU A 15 49.27 -10.43 -4.43
N ARG A 16 49.28 -9.16 -4.00
CA ARG A 16 48.91 -8.80 -2.63
C ARG A 16 47.40 -8.98 -2.47
N GLN A 17 47.00 -10.13 -1.90
CA GLN A 17 45.67 -10.29 -1.36
C GLN A 17 45.45 -9.24 -0.27
N GLY A 18 44.62 -8.23 -0.56
CA GLY A 18 44.10 -7.33 0.46
C GLY A 18 43.19 -8.11 1.42
N PRO A 19 43.05 -7.69 2.69
CA PRO A 19 42.13 -8.32 3.62
C PRO A 19 40.70 -8.30 3.05
N THR A 20 40.08 -9.46 2.94
CA THR A 20 38.64 -9.53 2.62
C THR A 20 37.85 -9.22 3.89
N GLU A 21 37.52 -7.95 4.10
CA GLU A 21 36.73 -7.50 5.26
C GLU A 21 35.31 -8.10 5.19
N ARG A 22 35.13 -9.18 5.95
CA ARG A 22 34.10 -10.19 5.71
C ARG A 22 32.88 -9.98 6.59
N SER A 23 31.93 -9.22 6.05
CA SER A 23 30.49 -9.29 6.36
C SER A 23 30.05 -9.09 7.82
N GLU A 24 29.77 -7.85 8.22
CA GLU A 24 29.12 -7.54 9.51
C GLU A 24 27.67 -6.98 9.41
N LYS A 25 27.06 -6.96 8.21
CA LYS A 25 25.74 -6.33 7.96
C LYS A 25 24.53 -7.29 8.03
N HIS A 26 24.48 -8.17 9.04
CA HIS A 26 23.33 -9.10 9.25
C HIS A 26 22.76 -9.17 10.68
N SER A 27 23.23 -8.36 11.64
CA SER A 27 22.81 -8.47 13.05
C SER A 27 21.39 -7.96 13.34
N HIS A 28 20.88 -6.99 12.57
CA HIS A 28 19.66 -6.24 12.88
C HIS A 28 18.34 -7.04 12.84
N LYS A 29 18.36 -8.27 12.29
CA LYS A 29 17.16 -9.12 12.15
C LYS A 29 16.86 -10.04 13.34
N ARG A 30 17.72 -10.08 14.37
CA ARG A 30 17.51 -10.92 15.57
C ARG A 30 16.78 -10.22 16.73
N ARG A 31 17.01 -8.92 16.96
CA ARG A 31 16.38 -8.20 18.09
C ARG A 31 14.85 -8.28 18.08
N LYS A 32 14.21 -8.12 16.91
CA LYS A 32 12.76 -8.29 16.73
C LYS A 32 12.26 -9.76 16.80
N THR A 33 13.12 -10.72 17.17
CA THR A 33 12.68 -12.09 17.54
C THR A 33 12.85 -12.40 19.02
N GLU A 34 13.43 -11.50 19.80
CA GLU A 34 13.64 -11.66 21.25
C GLU A 34 12.53 -10.97 22.06
N GLU A 35 11.86 -9.96 21.50
CA GLU A 35 10.72 -9.24 22.10
C GLU A 35 9.43 -10.08 22.15
N TYR A 36 9.29 -11.12 21.31
CA TYR A 36 8.12 -12.01 21.26
C TYR A 36 8.28 -13.25 22.16
N ALA A 37 8.66 -13.02 23.43
CA ALA A 37 8.55 -14.01 24.51
C ALA A 37 7.20 -13.93 25.26
N GLU A 38 6.26 -13.14 24.73
CA GLU A 38 4.87 -13.07 25.18
C GLU A 38 4.19 -14.44 25.00
N GLN A 39 3.45 -14.88 26.02
CA GLN A 39 2.92 -16.24 26.11
C GLN A 39 1.83 -16.46 25.06
N LEU A 40 2.02 -17.43 24.17
CA LEU A 40 1.00 -17.82 23.18
C LEU A 40 -0.26 -18.30 23.91
N PRO A 41 -1.47 -18.06 23.36
CA PRO A 41 -2.71 -18.58 23.93
C PRO A 41 -2.64 -20.10 24.15
N TYR A 42 -3.28 -20.56 25.21
CA TYR A 42 -3.18 -21.93 25.76
C TYR A 42 -1.76 -22.40 26.11
N ASN A 43 -0.80 -21.49 26.29
CA ASN A 43 0.64 -21.79 26.46
C ASN A 43 1.19 -22.66 25.31
N ALA A 44 0.71 -22.41 24.08
CA ALA A 44 1.11 -23.18 22.91
C ALA A 44 2.62 -23.09 22.64
N ARG A 45 3.24 -24.23 22.31
CA ARG A 45 4.68 -24.28 22.04
C ARG A 45 5.03 -23.52 20.77
N HIS A 46 6.17 -22.82 20.78
CA HIS A 46 6.73 -22.19 19.59
C HIS A 46 7.09 -23.27 18.56
N LEU A 47 6.64 -23.12 17.32
CA LEU A 47 6.90 -24.09 16.26
C LEU A 47 8.28 -23.89 15.64
N THR A 48 9.02 -24.99 15.48
CA THR A 48 10.28 -25.00 14.74
C THR A 48 10.07 -25.45 13.29
N LYS A 49 11.10 -25.29 12.45
CA LYS A 49 11.09 -25.82 11.07
C LYS A 49 10.83 -27.34 11.01
N HIS A 50 11.25 -28.08 12.03
CA HIS A 50 11.21 -29.54 12.05
C HIS A 50 9.84 -30.11 12.47
N ASP A 51 8.96 -29.30 13.04
CA ASP A 51 7.63 -29.74 13.50
C ASP A 51 6.59 -29.87 12.36
N LEU A 52 6.98 -29.62 11.11
CA LEU A 52 6.14 -29.74 9.91
C LEU A 52 5.41 -31.09 9.84
N THR A 53 6.06 -32.19 10.22
CA THR A 53 5.46 -33.52 10.21
C THR A 53 4.36 -33.66 11.27
N LYS A 54 4.64 -33.23 12.50
CA LYS A 54 3.74 -33.30 13.66
C LYS A 54 2.50 -32.41 13.55
N TYR A 55 2.55 -31.40 12.68
CA TYR A 55 1.47 -30.43 12.44
C TYR A 55 1.01 -30.40 10.98
N ARG A 56 1.35 -31.41 10.15
CA ARG A 56 0.97 -31.46 8.72
C ARG A 56 -0.54 -31.32 8.52
N ALA A 57 -1.34 -31.99 9.35
CA ALA A 57 -2.80 -31.95 9.28
C ALA A 57 -3.37 -30.56 9.63
N LEU A 58 -2.94 -29.98 10.76
CA LEU A 58 -3.33 -28.63 11.20
C LEU A 58 -2.92 -27.55 10.19
N PHE A 59 -1.71 -27.66 9.63
CA PHE A 59 -1.23 -26.80 8.55
C PHE A 59 -2.01 -26.99 7.25
N GLY A 60 -2.42 -28.23 6.95
CA GLY A 60 -3.33 -28.56 5.85
C GLY A 60 -4.68 -27.85 5.99
N LEU A 61 -5.31 -27.89 7.16
CA LEU A 61 -6.54 -27.14 7.43
C LEU A 61 -6.33 -25.62 7.31
N TYR A 62 -5.22 -25.08 7.83
CA TYR A 62 -4.90 -23.67 7.66
C TYR A 62 -4.77 -23.25 6.17
N LEU A 63 -4.16 -24.08 5.33
CA LEU A 63 -4.07 -23.83 3.88
C LEU A 63 -5.43 -23.98 3.18
N ASP A 64 -6.25 -24.95 3.57
CA ASP A 64 -7.61 -25.16 3.06
C ASP A 64 -8.50 -23.95 3.40
N THR A 65 -8.55 -23.56 4.68
CA THR A 65 -9.42 -22.48 5.17
C THR A 65 -8.92 -21.07 4.83
N GLN A 66 -7.63 -20.73 5.02
CA GLN A 66 -7.14 -19.37 4.75
C GLN A 66 -6.66 -19.15 3.31
N LYS A 67 -6.39 -20.20 2.52
CA LYS A 67 -5.76 -20.09 1.21
C LYS A 67 -6.43 -20.93 0.10
N GLN A 68 -7.48 -21.70 0.41
CA GLN A 68 -8.22 -22.56 -0.52
C GLN A 68 -7.29 -23.50 -1.32
N LEU A 69 -6.25 -24.00 -0.66
CA LEU A 69 -5.13 -24.68 -1.31
C LEU A 69 -4.82 -26.02 -0.64
N SER A 70 -5.24 -27.12 -1.26
CA SER A 70 -5.05 -28.48 -0.76
C SER A 70 -3.57 -28.84 -0.69
N ILE A 71 -3.08 -29.28 0.48
CA ILE A 71 -1.65 -29.55 0.71
C ILE A 71 -1.03 -30.56 -0.28
N ASP A 72 -1.82 -31.51 -0.76
CA ASP A 72 -1.39 -32.56 -1.70
C ASP A 72 -1.32 -32.08 -3.17
N LYS A 73 -1.55 -30.78 -3.42
CA LYS A 73 -1.37 -30.10 -4.72
C LYS A 73 -0.18 -29.12 -4.75
N LEU A 74 0.50 -28.90 -3.63
CA LEU A 74 1.70 -28.05 -3.56
C LEU A 74 2.98 -28.90 -3.71
N ASP A 75 4.00 -28.32 -4.33
CA ASP A 75 5.36 -28.87 -4.32
C ASP A 75 6.00 -28.79 -2.92
N GLU A 76 6.96 -29.68 -2.63
CA GLU A 76 7.71 -29.69 -1.37
C GLU A 76 8.39 -28.35 -1.04
N HIS A 77 8.95 -27.65 -2.04
CA HIS A 77 9.58 -26.35 -1.81
C HIS A 77 8.55 -25.29 -1.43
N GLU A 78 7.37 -25.32 -2.06
CA GLU A 78 6.25 -24.47 -1.66
C GLU A 78 5.74 -24.80 -0.26
N ILE A 79 5.54 -26.08 0.07
CA ILE A 79 5.13 -26.53 1.43
C ILE A 79 6.11 -25.99 2.47
N LYS A 80 7.43 -26.13 2.24
CA LYS A 80 8.49 -25.62 3.14
C LYS A 80 8.47 -24.08 3.25
N GLY A 81 8.22 -23.38 2.13
CA GLY A 81 8.09 -21.92 2.10
C GLY A 81 6.85 -21.39 2.83
N ARG A 82 5.68 -22.01 2.59
CA ARG A 82 4.40 -21.67 3.25
C ARG A 82 4.43 -22.04 4.74
N TRP A 83 5.08 -23.15 5.11
CA TRP A 83 5.34 -23.55 6.50
C TRP A 83 6.21 -22.52 7.25
N LYS A 84 7.25 -21.98 6.61
CA LYS A 84 8.06 -20.89 7.18
C LYS A 84 7.21 -19.63 7.45
N SER A 85 6.25 -19.32 6.59
CA SER A 85 5.30 -18.21 6.82
C SER A 85 4.27 -18.52 7.91
N PHE A 86 3.80 -19.77 8.01
CA PHE A 86 2.88 -20.22 9.05
C PHE A 86 3.53 -20.21 10.45
N THR A 87 4.68 -20.87 10.61
CA THR A 87 5.46 -20.84 11.86
C THR A 87 5.86 -19.42 12.25
N GLY A 88 6.15 -18.55 11.27
CA GLY A 88 6.37 -17.13 11.50
C GLY A 88 5.16 -16.41 12.11
N LYS A 89 3.93 -16.69 11.68
CA LYS A 89 2.69 -16.15 12.29
C LYS A 89 2.40 -16.77 13.66
N TRP A 90 2.53 -18.09 13.76
CA TRP A 90 2.28 -18.85 14.99
C TRP A 90 3.11 -18.30 16.15
N ASN A 91 4.42 -18.15 15.92
CA ASN A 91 5.39 -17.61 16.89
C ASN A 91 5.28 -16.08 17.10
N ARG A 92 4.21 -15.42 16.63
CA ARG A 92 3.86 -14.02 16.90
C ARG A 92 2.42 -13.84 17.42
N GLY A 93 1.69 -14.93 17.72
CA GLY A 93 0.29 -14.85 18.16
C GLY A 93 -0.71 -14.45 17.05
N GLU A 94 -0.28 -14.21 15.81
CA GLU A 94 -1.11 -13.64 14.72
C GLU A 94 -2.14 -14.60 14.10
N LEU A 95 -2.24 -15.83 14.63
CA LEU A 95 -3.22 -16.82 14.18
C LEU A 95 -4.47 -16.75 15.07
N SER A 96 -5.65 -17.07 14.55
CA SER A 96 -6.86 -17.03 15.38
C SER A 96 -6.81 -18.10 16.48
N GLU A 97 -7.24 -17.72 17.69
CA GLU A 97 -7.09 -18.49 18.94
C GLU A 97 -7.35 -20.00 18.82
N GLY A 98 -8.44 -20.39 18.15
CA GLY A 98 -8.81 -21.80 17.94
C GLY A 98 -7.82 -22.66 17.14
N TYR A 99 -6.75 -22.13 16.53
CA TYR A 99 -5.67 -22.95 15.97
C TYR A 99 -4.63 -23.36 17.03
N TYR A 100 -4.53 -22.65 18.14
CA TYR A 100 -3.61 -22.96 19.24
C TYR A 100 -4.20 -24.00 20.22
N ASP A 101 -5.52 -24.18 20.20
CA ASP A 101 -6.25 -25.19 20.97
C ASP A 101 -5.83 -26.64 20.58
N PRO A 102 -5.35 -27.45 21.55
CA PRO A 102 -5.07 -28.87 21.33
C PRO A 102 -6.26 -29.67 20.76
N ALA A 103 -7.51 -29.33 21.08
CA ALA A 103 -8.68 -30.05 20.56
C ALA A 103 -8.87 -29.83 19.05
N MET A 104 -8.52 -28.65 18.53
CA MET A 104 -8.46 -28.42 17.08
C MET A 104 -7.37 -29.28 16.43
N LYS A 105 -6.19 -29.39 17.04
CA LYS A 105 -5.14 -30.30 16.55
C LYS A 105 -5.61 -31.75 16.50
N VAL A 106 -6.27 -32.25 17.55
CA VAL A 106 -6.81 -33.62 17.57
C VAL A 106 -7.85 -33.83 16.46
N ARG A 107 -8.77 -32.87 16.24
CA ARG A 107 -9.73 -32.91 15.11
C ARG A 107 -9.04 -32.89 13.75
N ALA A 108 -7.96 -32.12 13.60
CA ALA A 108 -7.18 -32.06 12.37
C ALA A 108 -6.46 -33.38 12.09
N ASP A 109 -5.73 -33.92 13.08
CA ASP A 109 -5.01 -35.18 12.97
C ASP A 109 -5.97 -36.35 12.70
N ALA A 110 -7.12 -36.41 13.37
CA ALA A 110 -8.16 -37.41 13.12
C ALA A 110 -8.70 -37.36 11.68
N ARG A 111 -9.04 -36.16 11.18
CA ARG A 111 -9.52 -35.96 9.79
C ARG A 111 -8.44 -36.27 8.73
N ALA A 112 -7.16 -36.20 9.09
CA ALA A 112 -6.07 -36.63 8.23
C ALA A 112 -5.90 -38.16 8.23
N SER A 113 -5.96 -38.79 9.40
CA SER A 113 -5.91 -40.26 9.54
C SER A 113 -7.08 -40.95 8.83
N ASP A 114 -8.29 -40.42 8.94
CA ASP A 114 -9.50 -40.92 8.28
C ASP A 114 -9.34 -40.94 6.74
N ARG A 115 -8.94 -39.80 6.15
CA ARG A 115 -8.58 -39.69 4.72
C ARG A 115 -7.46 -40.64 4.30
N GLN A 116 -6.52 -40.93 5.20
CA GLN A 116 -5.39 -41.80 4.92
C GLN A 116 -5.76 -43.29 5.04
N GLY A 117 -6.72 -43.65 5.89
CA GLY A 117 -7.33 -44.98 5.95
C GLY A 117 -8.19 -45.26 4.71
N SER A 118 -9.07 -44.32 4.33
CA SER A 118 -9.88 -44.40 3.11
C SER A 118 -9.02 -44.67 1.87
N ARG A 119 -7.85 -44.01 1.74
CA ARG A 119 -6.95 -44.16 0.60
C ARG A 119 -6.20 -45.50 0.53
N VAL A 120 -6.18 -46.30 1.59
CA VAL A 120 -5.58 -47.65 1.59
C VAL A 120 -6.59 -48.72 1.13
N ILE A 121 -7.89 -48.39 1.08
CA ILE A 121 -8.96 -49.34 0.74
C ILE A 121 -9.23 -49.39 -0.78
N GLU A 122 -8.93 -48.33 -1.54
CA GLU A 122 -9.19 -48.28 -2.99
C GLU A 122 -8.33 -49.24 -3.85
N ASP A 123 -7.13 -49.62 -3.40
CA ASP A 123 -6.20 -50.45 -4.20
C ASP A 123 -6.44 -51.98 -4.07
N THR A 124 -7.43 -52.44 -3.30
CA THR A 124 -7.75 -53.87 -3.12
C THR A 124 -9.26 -54.18 -3.11
N ALA A 125 -9.92 -53.95 -4.25
CA ALA A 125 -11.35 -54.26 -4.44
C ALA A 125 -11.61 -55.37 -5.49
N PRO A 126 -11.81 -56.64 -5.08
CA PRO A 126 -12.52 -57.63 -5.90
C PRO A 126 -14.03 -57.33 -5.93
N SER A 127 -14.78 -58.02 -6.80
CA SER A 127 -16.08 -57.53 -7.27
C SER A 127 -17.32 -57.95 -6.46
N ARG A 128 -18.14 -56.95 -6.13
CA ARG A 128 -19.62 -56.88 -6.29
C ARG A 128 -20.52 -57.77 -5.41
N ALA A 129 -21.63 -57.14 -4.98
CA ALA A 129 -22.76 -57.66 -4.21
C ALA A 129 -22.46 -57.81 -2.69
N GLU A 130 -23.44 -57.68 -1.78
CA GLU A 130 -24.91 -57.60 -1.92
C GLU A 130 -25.50 -56.30 -1.33
N CYS A 131 -26.83 -56.16 -1.36
CA CYS A 131 -27.58 -55.06 -0.74
C CYS A 131 -28.18 -55.51 0.60
N GLU A 132 -28.33 -54.60 1.58
CA GLU A 132 -29.47 -54.66 2.51
C GLU A 132 -29.74 -53.29 3.16
N GLU A 133 -30.95 -53.11 3.71
CA GLU A 133 -31.44 -51.83 4.26
C GLU A 133 -31.22 -51.70 5.78
N ALA A 134 -31.03 -50.46 6.24
CA ALA A 134 -31.34 -50.04 7.61
C ALA A 134 -31.93 -48.63 7.57
N LYS A 135 -32.90 -48.34 8.44
CA LYS A 135 -33.64 -47.06 8.54
C LYS A 135 -33.54 -46.49 9.96
N ASP A 136 -34.10 -45.27 10.14
CA ASP A 136 -34.58 -44.68 11.41
C ASP A 136 -33.41 -44.34 12.40
N GLU A 137 -33.37 -43.34 13.29
CA GLU A 137 -34.16 -42.17 13.77
C GLU A 137 -33.14 -41.00 13.98
N ASP A 138 -33.40 -39.69 14.12
CA ASP A 138 -34.50 -38.75 13.80
C ASP A 138 -33.92 -37.30 13.89
N ASP A 139 -34.21 -36.37 12.96
CA ASP A 139 -35.08 -35.17 13.13
C ASP A 139 -34.34 -33.87 13.62
N GLU A 140 -35.05 -32.74 13.71
CA GLU A 140 -34.64 -31.39 14.16
C GLU A 140 -33.62 -30.60 13.27
N ASP A 141 -34.10 -29.79 12.30
CA ASP A 141 -33.88 -28.30 12.22
C ASP A 141 -34.48 -27.60 10.95
N ASP A 142 -35.78 -27.78 10.62
CA ASP A 142 -36.45 -27.03 9.52
C ASP A 142 -37.03 -25.66 9.96
N TYR A 143 -36.34 -24.92 10.83
CA TYR A 143 -36.81 -23.61 11.30
C TYR A 143 -36.43 -22.44 10.37
N GLY A 144 -36.84 -22.54 9.11
CA GLY A 144 -36.70 -21.48 8.11
C GLY A 144 -37.37 -21.84 6.79
N PRO A 145 -37.76 -20.85 5.95
CA PRO A 145 -38.42 -21.13 4.68
C PRO A 145 -37.51 -21.96 3.77
N ALA A 146 -37.94 -23.20 3.48
CA ALA A 146 -37.18 -24.18 2.72
C ALA A 146 -36.60 -23.58 1.42
N ARG A 147 -35.27 -23.65 1.27
CA ARG A 147 -34.56 -23.06 0.13
C ARG A 147 -35.09 -23.66 -1.18
N PRO A 148 -35.49 -22.83 -2.17
CA PRO A 148 -36.16 -23.34 -3.38
C PRO A 148 -35.24 -24.27 -4.17
N LYS A 149 -35.58 -25.56 -4.20
CA LYS A 149 -34.88 -26.59 -4.99
C LYS A 149 -35.25 -26.46 -6.47
N GLY A 150 -34.80 -25.37 -7.12
CA GLY A 150 -35.21 -25.00 -8.46
C GLY A 150 -34.29 -24.01 -9.17
N GLY A 151 -33.19 -24.53 -9.73
CA GLY A 151 -32.38 -23.86 -10.75
C GLY A 151 -31.21 -23.02 -10.24
N ASP A 152 -29.98 -23.43 -10.61
CA ASP A 152 -28.74 -22.67 -10.48
C ASP A 152 -28.67 -21.46 -11.45
N ARG A 153 -29.67 -20.57 -11.36
CA ARG A 153 -29.54 -19.20 -11.86
C ARG A 153 -29.04 -18.31 -10.73
N GLY A 154 -27.84 -18.63 -10.26
CA GLY A 154 -27.04 -17.74 -9.41
C GLY A 154 -26.90 -16.37 -10.06
N ALA A 155 -26.68 -15.34 -9.23
CA ALA A 155 -26.70 -13.94 -9.66
C ALA A 155 -25.93 -13.73 -10.97
N ALA A 156 -26.61 -13.11 -11.95
CA ALA A 156 -26.09 -12.98 -13.32
C ALA A 156 -24.66 -12.42 -13.29
N GLN A 157 -23.76 -13.05 -14.05
CA GLN A 157 -22.33 -12.70 -14.01
C GLN A 157 -22.15 -11.20 -14.28
N PRO A 158 -21.50 -10.44 -13.38
CA PRO A 158 -21.35 -9.00 -13.52
C PRO A 158 -20.80 -8.62 -14.89
N THR A 159 -21.46 -7.68 -15.56
CA THR A 159 -21.04 -7.21 -16.87
C THR A 159 -19.69 -6.49 -16.75
N ARG A 160 -19.04 -6.25 -17.90
CA ARG A 160 -17.79 -5.46 -17.92
C ARG A 160 -17.99 -4.06 -17.33
N GLN A 161 -19.17 -3.46 -17.50
CA GLN A 161 -19.52 -2.15 -16.94
C GLN A 161 -19.67 -2.22 -15.42
N ASP A 162 -20.33 -3.25 -14.88
CA ASP A 162 -20.47 -3.45 -13.43
C ASP A 162 -19.10 -3.65 -12.75
N LEU A 163 -18.18 -4.38 -13.40
CA LEU A 163 -16.83 -4.58 -12.91
C LEU A 163 -16.00 -3.28 -12.93
N GLN A 164 -16.13 -2.48 -13.99
CA GLN A 164 -15.48 -1.16 -14.09
C GLN A 164 -15.99 -0.22 -12.98
N TYR A 165 -17.31 -0.04 -12.87
CA TYR A 165 -17.94 0.81 -11.85
C TYR A 165 -17.57 0.38 -10.42
N ARG A 166 -17.56 -0.93 -10.14
CA ARG A 166 -17.14 -1.48 -8.84
C ARG A 166 -15.68 -1.16 -8.50
N ASP A 167 -14.79 -1.11 -9.49
CA ASP A 167 -13.36 -0.87 -9.27
C ASP A 167 -13.01 0.63 -9.32
N GLU A 168 -13.82 1.45 -10.00
CA GLU A 168 -13.86 2.92 -9.86
C GLU A 168 -14.28 3.35 -8.45
N LEU A 169 -15.39 2.81 -7.92
CA LEU A 169 -15.82 3.04 -6.53
C LEU A 169 -14.73 2.68 -5.50
N LYS A 170 -13.94 1.63 -5.75
CA LYS A 170 -12.80 1.26 -4.89
C LYS A 170 -11.59 2.17 -5.05
N ALA A 171 -11.43 2.84 -6.18
CA ALA A 171 -10.42 3.88 -6.33
C ALA A 171 -10.85 5.13 -5.54
N GLU A 172 -12.08 5.60 -5.74
CA GLU A 172 -12.66 6.75 -5.04
C GLU A 172 -12.69 6.57 -3.52
N ALA A 173 -13.04 5.37 -3.02
CA ALA A 173 -12.95 5.03 -1.59
C ALA A 173 -11.53 5.19 -1.04
N ARG A 174 -10.51 4.67 -1.74
CA ARG A 174 -9.10 4.79 -1.32
C ARG A 174 -8.56 6.22 -1.40
N GLU A 175 -9.06 7.02 -2.34
CA GLU A 175 -8.65 8.42 -2.45
C GLU A 175 -9.32 9.26 -1.37
N SER A 176 -10.63 9.11 -1.15
CA SER A 176 -11.34 9.76 -0.04
C SER A 176 -10.81 9.35 1.33
N GLU A 177 -10.44 8.09 1.57
CA GLU A 177 -9.71 7.65 2.79
C GLU A 177 -8.40 8.43 2.99
N ARG A 178 -7.60 8.56 1.92
CA ARG A 178 -6.30 9.27 1.96
C ARG A 178 -6.49 10.77 2.14
N GLU A 179 -7.57 11.35 1.63
CA GLU A 179 -7.92 12.76 1.83
C GLU A 179 -8.51 13.02 3.21
N ALA A 180 -9.31 12.12 3.76
CA ALA A 180 -9.78 12.16 5.14
C ALA A 180 -8.59 12.15 6.13
N LEU A 181 -7.64 11.21 5.98
CA LEU A 181 -6.41 11.17 6.79
C LEU A 181 -5.53 12.43 6.63
N ARG A 182 -5.52 13.05 5.44
CA ARG A 182 -4.84 14.34 5.21
C ARG A 182 -5.58 15.50 5.87
N HIS A 183 -6.91 15.47 5.88
CA HIS A 183 -7.77 16.49 6.47
C HIS A 183 -7.74 16.43 7.99
N GLU A 184 -7.91 15.24 8.58
CA GLU A 184 -7.77 14.95 10.01
C GLU A 184 -6.44 15.50 10.54
N ARG A 185 -5.30 15.14 9.94
CA ARG A 185 -3.98 15.66 10.32
C ARG A 185 -3.84 17.18 10.15
N LYS A 186 -4.61 17.83 9.27
CA LYS A 186 -4.65 19.31 9.16
C LYS A 186 -5.50 19.91 10.29
N VAL A 187 -6.65 19.31 10.61
CA VAL A 187 -7.53 19.71 11.71
C VAL A 187 -6.82 19.54 13.06
N GLU A 188 -6.13 18.41 13.27
CA GLU A 188 -5.32 18.13 14.46
C GLU A 188 -4.25 19.21 14.66
N ARG A 189 -3.42 19.49 13.64
CA ARG A 189 -2.42 20.58 13.71
C ARG A 189 -3.04 21.96 13.92
N LYS A 190 -4.24 22.21 13.38
CA LYS A 190 -4.99 23.45 13.62
C LYS A 190 -5.44 23.54 15.08
N GLN A 191 -6.02 22.48 15.64
CA GLN A 191 -6.41 22.42 17.06
C GLN A 191 -5.22 22.51 18.01
N GLN A 192 -4.10 21.83 17.70
CA GLN A 192 -2.85 21.94 18.46
C GLN A 192 -2.35 23.39 18.48
N ARG A 193 -2.38 24.07 17.32
CA ARG A 193 -2.03 25.48 17.23
C ARG A 193 -3.03 26.37 17.98
N GLU A 194 -4.33 26.15 17.84
CA GLU A 194 -5.35 26.95 18.53
C GLU A 194 -5.18 26.87 20.05
N ARG A 195 -4.97 25.66 20.60
CA ARG A 195 -4.64 25.48 22.03
C ARG A 195 -3.34 26.18 22.45
N LEU A 196 -2.34 26.31 21.57
CA LEU A 196 -1.10 27.04 21.87
C LEU A 196 -1.31 28.55 21.79
N ASP A 197 -2.04 29.04 20.78
CA ASP A 197 -2.40 30.45 20.61
C ASP A 197 -3.38 30.92 21.74
N ASP A 198 -4.16 30.01 22.35
CA ASP A 198 -4.98 30.23 23.56
C ASP A 198 -4.15 30.30 24.87
N ILE A 199 -3.15 29.40 25.03
CA ILE A 199 -2.29 29.34 26.24
C ILE A 199 -1.26 30.47 26.24
N VAL A 200 -0.76 30.87 25.06
CA VAL A 200 0.18 31.96 24.87
C VAL A 200 -0.40 32.95 23.85
N PRO A 201 -1.20 33.94 24.30
CA PRO A 201 -1.82 34.91 23.40
C PRO A 201 -0.75 35.75 22.68
N ARG A 202 -0.57 35.45 21.39
CA ARG A 202 0.35 36.14 20.48
C ARG A 202 -0.07 37.60 20.28
N ALA A 203 0.89 38.49 20.03
CA ALA A 203 0.61 39.91 19.85
C ALA A 203 -0.36 40.18 18.68
N GLU A 204 -1.26 41.15 18.84
CA GLU A 204 -2.38 41.43 17.92
C GLU A 204 -1.98 41.59 16.44
N PRO A 205 -2.78 41.12 15.46
CA PRO A 205 -2.47 41.20 14.03
C PRO A 205 -2.18 42.63 13.57
N GLY A 206 -0.96 42.86 13.07
CA GLY A 206 -0.52 44.15 12.53
C GLY A 206 0.35 44.99 13.49
N THR A 207 0.41 44.65 14.78
CA THR A 207 1.27 45.36 15.75
C THR A 207 2.76 45.24 15.40
N ARG A 208 3.55 46.27 15.78
CA ARG A 208 5.02 46.25 15.63
C ARG A 208 5.66 45.13 16.46
N GLU A 209 5.07 44.77 17.59
CA GLU A 209 5.53 43.67 18.44
C GLU A 209 5.38 42.33 17.71
N ARG A 210 4.22 42.03 17.10
CA ARG A 210 4.03 40.83 16.26
C ARG A 210 4.99 40.78 15.07
N GLN A 211 5.39 41.93 14.50
CA GLN A 211 6.42 41.97 13.46
C GLN A 211 7.82 41.58 13.99
N LEU A 212 8.17 42.01 15.20
CA LEU A 212 9.42 41.65 15.86
C LEU A 212 9.41 40.20 16.37
N GLU A 213 8.28 39.73 16.91
CA GLU A 213 8.00 38.34 17.28
C GLU A 213 8.18 37.42 16.07
N LYS A 214 7.46 37.67 14.96
CA LYS A 214 7.62 36.91 13.71
C LYS A 214 9.05 36.94 13.19
N LYS A 215 9.77 38.07 13.32
CA LYS A 215 11.19 38.16 12.93
C LYS A 215 12.09 37.31 13.84
N ARG A 216 11.79 37.21 15.14
CA ARG A 216 12.45 36.29 16.07
C ARG A 216 12.14 34.84 15.73
N GLU A 217 10.87 34.45 15.60
CA GLU A 217 10.46 33.09 15.20
C GLU A 217 11.15 32.63 13.91
N MET A 218 11.15 33.46 12.86
CA MET A 218 11.84 33.13 11.60
C MET A 218 13.37 33.04 11.78
N SER A 219 13.96 33.88 12.63
CA SER A 219 15.39 33.83 12.94
C SER A 219 15.78 32.62 13.79
N GLU A 220 14.87 32.16 14.66
CA GLU A 220 15.04 31.02 15.55
C GLU A 220 14.82 29.70 14.82
N ALA A 221 13.79 29.59 13.97
CA ALA A 221 13.63 28.47 13.05
C ALA A 221 14.83 28.36 12.09
N ASN A 222 15.27 29.48 11.50
CA ASN A 222 16.46 29.49 10.66
C ASN A 222 17.75 29.19 11.43
N ARG A 223 17.77 29.34 12.76
CA ARG A 223 18.87 28.88 13.62
C ARG A 223 18.76 27.38 13.88
N SER A 224 17.62 26.86 14.34
CA SER A 224 17.46 25.43 14.62
C SER A 224 17.63 24.54 13.38
N PHE A 225 17.29 25.02 12.17
CA PHE A 225 17.64 24.34 10.91
C PHE A 225 19.14 24.37 10.56
N ARG A 226 19.93 25.29 11.11
CA ARG A 226 21.40 25.37 10.93
C ARG A 226 22.10 24.56 12.01
N ASP A 227 21.77 24.79 13.27
CA ASP A 227 22.26 24.05 14.43
C ASP A 227 21.97 22.54 14.27
N GLY A 228 20.77 22.19 13.77
CA GLY A 228 20.37 20.81 13.46
C GLY A 228 21.04 20.19 12.22
N ARG A 229 21.70 20.99 11.37
CA ARG A 229 22.61 20.49 10.32
C ARG A 229 24.03 20.35 10.87
N GLU A 230 24.48 21.32 11.67
CA GLU A 230 25.83 21.37 12.25
C GLU A 230 26.05 20.26 13.29
N ALA A 231 25.02 19.87 14.04
CA ALA A 231 25.10 18.88 15.13
C ALA A 231 25.17 17.39 14.69
N GLY A 232 25.36 17.09 13.39
CA GLY A 232 25.48 15.68 12.97
C GLY A 232 25.47 15.36 11.47
N ALA A 233 25.44 16.34 10.56
CA ALA A 233 25.54 16.05 9.13
C ALA A 233 27.00 15.84 8.70
N GLU A 234 27.48 14.60 8.78
CA GLU A 234 28.49 14.13 7.84
C GLU A 234 27.94 14.34 6.41
N GLU A 235 28.68 15.04 5.55
CA GLU A 235 28.17 15.45 4.23
C GLU A 235 28.14 14.28 3.24
N VAL A 236 27.19 13.36 3.44
CA VAL A 236 26.79 12.33 2.48
C VAL A 236 26.44 13.02 1.16
N GLY A 237 27.19 12.71 0.11
CA GLY A 237 27.05 13.36 -1.18
C GLY A 237 25.64 13.21 -1.75
N ASP A 238 25.09 14.31 -2.26
CA ASP A 238 23.70 14.44 -2.75
C ASP A 238 23.31 13.45 -3.87
N GLY A 239 24.31 12.84 -4.53
CA GLY A 239 24.15 11.78 -5.52
C GLY A 239 24.13 10.34 -4.97
N ASP A 240 24.62 10.10 -3.75
CA ASP A 240 24.62 8.76 -3.12
C ASP A 240 23.34 8.52 -2.30
N LEU A 241 22.73 9.61 -1.80
CA LEU A 241 21.42 9.60 -1.14
C LEU A 241 20.24 9.45 -2.13
N MET A 242 20.44 9.81 -3.40
CA MET A 242 19.46 9.77 -4.50
C MET A 242 20.11 9.12 -5.74
N GLY A 243 20.33 7.80 -5.66
CA GLY A 243 21.25 7.06 -6.53
C GLY A 243 21.12 7.27 -8.04
N GLU A 244 22.27 7.50 -8.67
CA GLU A 244 22.60 7.61 -10.11
C GLU A 244 21.89 8.72 -10.91
N ASP A 245 20.60 8.97 -10.66
CA ASP A 245 19.76 9.95 -11.37
C ASP A 245 19.36 11.10 -10.42
N GLY A 246 20.38 11.70 -9.81
CA GLY A 246 20.30 12.54 -8.60
C GLY A 246 19.59 13.89 -8.74
N VAL A 247 19.90 14.84 -7.85
CA VAL A 247 19.13 16.09 -7.70
C VAL A 247 19.01 16.91 -8.99
N GLU A 248 19.98 16.84 -9.90
CA GLU A 248 19.86 17.46 -11.24
C GLU A 248 18.82 16.77 -12.14
N GLY A 249 18.74 15.44 -12.13
CA GLY A 249 17.73 14.64 -12.85
C GLY A 249 16.32 14.85 -12.28
N LEU A 250 16.19 14.90 -10.95
CA LEU A 250 14.94 15.25 -10.29
C LEU A 250 14.52 16.70 -10.63
N LYS A 251 15.44 17.66 -10.59
CA LYS A 251 15.22 19.07 -10.97
C LYS A 251 14.95 19.23 -12.47
N ALA A 252 15.42 18.33 -13.33
CA ALA A 252 15.03 18.27 -14.74
C ALA A 252 13.58 17.79 -14.89
N ARG A 253 13.21 16.65 -14.27
CA ARG A 253 11.82 16.14 -14.27
C ARG A 253 10.81 17.11 -13.66
N ILE A 254 11.17 17.81 -12.59
CA ILE A 254 10.31 18.85 -11.97
C ILE A 254 10.07 19.98 -12.98
N ARG A 255 11.13 20.57 -13.56
CA ARG A 255 11.01 21.63 -14.58
C ARG A 255 10.26 21.16 -15.83
N GLU A 256 10.41 19.90 -16.23
CA GLU A 256 9.66 19.32 -17.34
C GLU A 256 8.17 19.17 -17.01
N GLN A 257 7.82 18.71 -15.80
CA GLN A 257 6.44 18.66 -15.34
C GLN A 257 5.83 20.06 -15.13
N GLU A 258 6.62 21.04 -14.67
CA GLU A 258 6.20 22.44 -14.56
C GLU A 258 5.94 23.04 -15.94
N ARG A 259 6.81 22.79 -16.93
CA ARG A 259 6.56 23.20 -18.33
C ARG A 259 5.35 22.51 -18.94
N LYS A 260 5.11 21.23 -18.63
CA LYS A 260 3.90 20.50 -19.06
C LYS A 260 2.63 20.94 -18.32
N LYS A 261 2.73 21.48 -17.10
CA LYS A 261 1.63 22.12 -16.37
C LYS A 261 1.35 23.50 -16.94
N SER A 262 2.37 24.35 -17.13
CA SER A 262 2.20 25.66 -17.74
C SER A 262 1.69 25.57 -19.18
N GLU A 263 2.08 24.56 -19.97
CA GLU A 263 1.51 24.31 -21.30
C GLU A 263 0.01 23.93 -21.25
N ARG A 264 -0.42 23.21 -20.20
CA ARG A 264 -1.85 22.87 -19.97
C ARG A 264 -2.64 24.03 -19.40
N GLU A 265 -2.01 24.86 -18.56
CA GLU A 265 -2.59 26.05 -17.96
C GLU A 265 -2.71 27.16 -19.01
N LEU A 266 -1.71 27.36 -19.87
CA LEU A 266 -1.78 28.21 -21.05
C LEU A 266 -2.89 27.76 -22.00
N ARG A 267 -2.97 26.48 -22.40
CA ARG A 267 -4.10 26.00 -23.22
C ARG A 267 -5.47 26.21 -22.54
N LYS A 268 -5.54 26.09 -21.22
CA LYS A 268 -6.77 26.32 -20.45
C LYS A 268 -7.12 27.81 -20.38
N GLU A 269 -6.11 28.67 -20.26
CA GLU A 269 -6.25 30.11 -20.29
C GLU A 269 -6.63 30.59 -21.71
N GLU A 270 -5.94 30.16 -22.76
CA GLU A 270 -6.28 30.39 -24.17
C GLU A 270 -7.75 30.05 -24.48
N VAL A 271 -8.24 28.88 -24.02
CA VAL A 271 -9.64 28.48 -24.19
C VAL A 271 -10.61 29.35 -23.36
N LEU A 272 -10.22 29.81 -22.17
CA LEU A 272 -11.03 30.73 -21.36
C LEU A 272 -11.03 32.15 -21.93
N GLN A 273 -9.91 32.63 -22.47
CA GLN A 273 -9.74 33.93 -23.12
C GLN A 273 -10.50 33.96 -24.46
N ALA A 274 -10.43 32.90 -25.27
CA ALA A 274 -11.25 32.77 -26.48
C ALA A 274 -12.76 32.80 -26.15
N ARG A 275 -13.18 32.13 -25.07
CA ARG A 275 -14.57 32.13 -24.59
C ARG A 275 -14.97 33.45 -23.90
N ALA A 276 -14.01 34.24 -23.43
CA ALA A 276 -14.23 35.60 -22.95
C ALA A 276 -14.42 36.55 -24.14
N ALA A 277 -13.54 36.49 -25.14
CA ALA A 277 -13.64 37.25 -26.39
C ALA A 277 -14.96 36.97 -27.13
N GLU A 278 -15.39 35.71 -27.28
CA GLU A 278 -16.71 35.34 -27.84
C GLU A 278 -17.88 36.05 -27.11
N ARG A 279 -17.78 36.18 -25.78
CA ARG A 279 -18.79 36.87 -24.96
C ARG A 279 -18.70 38.39 -25.09
N GLU A 280 -17.49 38.95 -25.19
CA GLU A 280 -17.29 40.39 -25.37
C GLU A 280 -17.66 40.86 -26.78
N GLU A 281 -17.39 40.08 -27.82
CA GLU A 281 -17.91 40.29 -29.18
C GLU A 281 -19.44 40.25 -29.20
N ARG A 282 -20.06 39.28 -28.51
CA ARG A 282 -21.52 39.22 -28.38
C ARG A 282 -22.11 40.41 -27.61
N LEU A 283 -21.42 40.92 -26.59
CA LEU A 283 -21.85 42.09 -25.81
C LEU A 283 -21.62 43.41 -26.55
N THR A 284 -20.51 43.56 -27.28
CA THR A 284 -20.25 44.73 -28.13
C THR A 284 -21.18 44.75 -29.35
N ALA A 285 -21.52 43.60 -29.93
CA ALA A 285 -22.56 43.48 -30.95
C ALA A 285 -23.99 43.71 -30.41
N HIS A 286 -24.19 43.71 -29.08
CA HIS A 286 -25.43 44.18 -28.45
C HIS A 286 -25.40 45.69 -28.24
N ARG A 287 -24.32 46.22 -27.63
CA ARG A 287 -24.09 47.66 -27.43
C ARG A 287 -24.18 48.43 -28.74
N ALA A 288 -23.53 47.96 -29.81
CA ALA A 288 -23.59 48.59 -31.13
C ALA A 288 -24.98 48.53 -31.83
N LYS A 289 -25.95 47.79 -31.27
CA LYS A 289 -27.38 47.89 -31.65
C LYS A 289 -28.10 48.88 -30.75
N GLU A 290 -27.86 48.83 -29.44
CA GLU A 290 -28.38 49.78 -28.46
C GLU A 290 -27.97 51.22 -28.83
N ASP A 291 -26.69 51.47 -29.12
CA ASP A 291 -26.15 52.74 -29.59
C ASP A 291 -26.85 53.25 -30.85
N LYS A 292 -27.09 52.38 -31.85
CA LYS A 292 -27.83 52.75 -33.08
C LYS A 292 -29.30 53.07 -32.81
N THR A 293 -29.95 52.33 -31.91
CA THR A 293 -31.32 52.67 -31.49
C THR A 293 -31.37 53.97 -30.70
N MET A 294 -30.36 54.23 -29.86
CA MET A 294 -30.21 55.47 -29.11
C MET A 294 -29.87 56.65 -30.03
N GLU A 295 -29.12 56.43 -31.11
CA GLU A 295 -28.83 57.42 -32.15
C GLU A 295 -30.10 57.79 -32.92
N MET A 296 -30.83 56.80 -33.44
CA MET A 296 -32.14 57.00 -34.08
C MET A 296 -33.14 57.72 -33.16
N LEU A 297 -33.18 57.36 -31.86
CA LEU A 297 -34.04 58.04 -30.88
C LEU A 297 -33.58 59.47 -30.58
N LYS A 298 -32.26 59.74 -30.55
CA LYS A 298 -31.71 61.10 -30.43
C LYS A 298 -32.02 61.95 -31.66
N GLU A 299 -31.98 61.38 -32.87
CA GLU A 299 -32.38 62.07 -34.10
C GLU A 299 -33.87 62.43 -34.09
N ILE A 300 -34.75 61.50 -33.75
CA ILE A 300 -36.20 61.74 -33.64
C ILE A 300 -36.50 62.76 -32.53
N ALA A 301 -35.79 62.72 -31.40
CA ALA A 301 -35.92 63.72 -30.34
C ALA A 301 -35.44 65.10 -30.81
N LYS A 302 -34.30 65.18 -31.50
CA LYS A 302 -33.77 66.43 -32.06
C LYS A 302 -34.69 67.02 -33.14
N GLN A 303 -35.38 66.19 -33.92
CA GLN A 303 -36.39 66.64 -34.90
C GLN A 303 -37.72 67.11 -34.27
N ARG A 304 -37.95 66.86 -32.97
CA ARG A 304 -39.19 67.21 -32.26
C ARG A 304 -39.04 68.25 -31.16
N PHE A 305 -37.82 68.44 -30.64
CA PHE A 305 -37.52 69.25 -29.46
C PHE A 305 -36.25 70.11 -29.61
N GLY A 306 -35.74 70.30 -30.83
CA GLY A 306 -34.54 71.09 -31.15
C GLY A 306 -34.67 71.89 -32.44
#